data_AF-A0A9D7X261-F1
#
_entry.id   AF-A0A9D7X261-F1
#
_cell.length_a   1.000
_cell.length_b   1.000
_cell.length_c   1.000
_cell.angle_alpha   90.00
_cell.angle_beta   90.00
_cell.angle_gamma   90.00
#
_symmetry.space_group_name_H-M   'P 1'
#
loop_
_entity.id
_entity.type
_entity.pdbx_description
1 polymer ?
#
loop_
_entity_poly.entity_id
_entity_poly.type
_entity_poly.pdbx_seq_one_letter_code
_entity_poly.pdbx_strand_id
1 'polypeptide(L)'
;MIVRPLSHLFLFLTLGSASFGQDPVRLTDVTALVLRPEAGQDKGLMAGLQAAGVSTEQVERIRNLSDPGLWPSGLASDSARQANRSGIGNMVAYRVCDYATDEGLMTVVHVPMAENYQMNEELRARTDLYLITRASGVETVERTIPPPPPSKGPAWQRMPKATILKADEVYATYDLAKDPEALAMMEKKGFSRPEIEAVIFRSHERNWPEGIARFDDRYPRLSDLKRYKAFAAGTWADKVLVVIPQAANKRAKEGMRPYLDFYMVFKSSAVAVKKVKQKR
;
A
#
# COMPACT_ATOMS: atom_id res chain seq x y z
N MET A 1 12.43 -6.46 -70.19
CA MET A 1 12.14 -5.44 -69.16
C MET A 1 10.64 -5.39 -68.92
N ILE A 2 10.13 -6.05 -67.88
CA ILE A 2 8.78 -5.87 -67.37
C ILE A 2 8.90 -5.87 -65.85
N VAL A 3 8.70 -4.69 -65.26
CA VAL A 3 8.80 -4.43 -63.83
C VAL A 3 7.49 -4.88 -63.19
N ARG A 4 7.54 -5.87 -62.29
CA ARG A 4 6.41 -6.23 -61.42
C ARG A 4 6.42 -5.33 -60.17
N PRO A 5 5.29 -4.74 -59.75
CA PRO A 5 5.25 -4.01 -58.50
C PRO A 5 5.25 -4.97 -57.32
N LEU A 6 6.13 -4.69 -56.34
CA LEU A 6 6.14 -5.31 -55.03
C LEU A 6 4.80 -5.02 -54.34
N SER A 7 3.99 -6.06 -54.10
CA SER A 7 2.82 -5.96 -53.24
C SER A 7 3.30 -5.82 -51.79
N HIS A 8 3.08 -4.64 -51.20
CA HIS A 8 3.22 -4.41 -49.76
C HIS A 8 2.17 -5.24 -49.02
N LEU A 9 2.61 -6.35 -48.43
CA LEU A 9 1.85 -7.14 -47.49
C LEU A 9 1.72 -6.34 -46.19
N PHE A 10 0.65 -5.55 -46.06
CA PHE A 10 0.26 -4.95 -44.79
C PHE A 10 -0.33 -6.07 -43.91
N LEU A 11 0.52 -6.64 -43.06
CA LEU A 11 0.10 -7.57 -42.02
C LEU A 11 -0.54 -6.75 -40.89
N PHE A 12 -1.86 -6.52 -40.98
CA PHE A 12 -2.65 -6.06 -39.84
C PHE A 12 -2.70 -7.21 -38.82
N LEU A 13 -1.85 -7.16 -37.79
CA LEU A 13 -2.07 -7.94 -36.59
C LEU A 13 -3.34 -7.42 -35.92
N THR A 14 -4.43 -8.16 -36.08
CA THR A 14 -5.65 -7.99 -35.28
C THR A 14 -5.33 -8.43 -33.86
N LEU A 15 -4.96 -7.49 -33.00
CA LEU A 15 -4.98 -7.69 -31.56
C LEU A 15 -6.45 -7.91 -31.17
N GLY A 16 -6.72 -9.10 -30.65
CA GLY A 16 -8.04 -9.50 -30.20
C GLY A 16 -8.61 -8.49 -29.21
N SER A 17 -9.90 -8.24 -29.33
CA SER A 17 -10.69 -7.43 -28.40
C SER A 17 -10.66 -8.06 -27.01
N ALA A 18 -9.64 -7.72 -26.21
CA ALA A 18 -9.59 -8.06 -24.80
C ALA A 18 -10.64 -7.21 -24.08
N SER A 19 -11.50 -7.88 -23.30
CA SER A 19 -12.43 -7.22 -22.38
C SER A 19 -11.66 -6.27 -21.46
N PHE A 20 -12.22 -5.07 -21.24
CA PHE A 20 -11.67 -4.02 -20.38
C PHE A 20 -11.52 -4.48 -18.92
N GLY A 21 -10.43 -5.17 -18.62
CA GLY A 21 -9.88 -5.34 -17.28
C GLY A 21 -8.43 -4.91 -17.35
N GLN A 22 -8.02 -3.95 -16.53
CA GLN A 22 -6.60 -3.61 -16.42
C GLN A 22 -5.85 -4.84 -15.91
N ASP A 23 -4.86 -5.33 -16.66
CA ASP A 23 -4.12 -6.53 -16.30
C ASP A 23 -3.27 -6.25 -15.05
N PRO A 24 -3.36 -7.05 -13.98
CA PRO A 24 -2.52 -6.86 -12.82
C PRO A 24 -1.06 -7.08 -13.19
N VAL A 25 -0.19 -6.18 -12.72
CA VAL A 25 1.23 -6.21 -13.00
C VAL A 25 2.05 -6.02 -11.74
N ARG A 26 3.28 -6.53 -11.78
CA ARG A 26 4.31 -6.31 -10.78
C ARG A 26 5.41 -5.45 -11.36
N LEU A 27 5.82 -4.42 -10.62
CA LEU A 27 7.01 -3.63 -10.93
C LEU A 27 8.25 -4.41 -10.48
N THR A 28 9.06 -4.86 -11.44
CA THR A 28 10.23 -5.73 -11.20
C THR A 28 11.56 -4.98 -11.30
N ASP A 29 11.58 -3.89 -12.06
CA ASP A 29 12.75 -3.02 -12.20
C ASP A 29 12.38 -1.55 -11.94
N VAL A 30 12.86 -1.05 -10.80
CA VAL A 30 12.64 0.33 -10.38
C VAL A 30 13.46 1.34 -11.16
N THR A 31 14.50 0.87 -11.88
CA THR A 31 15.35 1.72 -12.74
C THR A 31 14.74 1.95 -14.11
N ALA A 32 13.72 1.18 -14.47
CA ALA A 32 12.96 1.32 -15.72
C ALA A 32 11.92 2.46 -15.67
N LEU A 33 11.68 3.05 -14.49
CA LEU A 33 10.72 4.15 -14.34
C LEU A 33 11.19 5.41 -15.07
N VAL A 34 10.30 5.97 -15.89
CA VAL A 34 10.52 7.22 -16.62
C VAL A 34 10.22 8.38 -15.68
N LEU A 35 11.27 9.13 -15.33
CA LEU A 35 11.19 10.22 -14.35
C LEU A 35 10.60 11.51 -14.90
N ARG A 36 10.43 11.66 -16.21
CA ARG A 36 9.82 12.83 -16.83
C ARG A 36 9.12 12.39 -18.10
N PRO A 37 7.97 11.72 -17.98
CA PRO A 37 7.32 11.15 -19.14
C PRO A 37 6.70 12.20 -20.08
N GLU A 38 6.65 13.48 -19.68
CA GLU A 38 6.03 14.57 -20.45
C GLU A 38 4.67 14.15 -21.05
N ALA A 39 3.86 13.45 -20.25
CA ALA A 39 2.68 12.71 -20.71
C ALA A 39 1.64 13.57 -21.46
N GLY A 40 1.67 14.90 -21.28
CA GLY A 40 0.82 15.83 -22.03
C GLY A 40 1.30 16.20 -23.44
N GLN A 41 2.52 15.81 -23.81
CA GLN A 41 3.17 16.16 -25.09
C GLN A 41 3.62 14.93 -25.89
N ASP A 42 3.67 13.75 -25.26
CA ASP A 42 4.03 12.49 -25.89
C ASP A 42 2.91 11.98 -26.83
N LYS A 43 3.13 12.12 -28.15
CA LYS A 43 2.20 11.64 -29.18
C LYS A 43 2.09 10.11 -29.22
N GLY A 44 3.17 9.40 -28.89
CA GLY A 44 3.20 7.94 -28.84
C GLY A 44 2.32 7.42 -27.71
N LEU A 45 2.43 8.03 -26.54
CA LEU A 45 1.56 7.77 -25.39
C LEU A 45 0.09 8.00 -25.75
N MET A 46 -0.24 9.15 -26.35
CA MET A 46 -1.62 9.47 -26.72
C MET A 46 -2.21 8.47 -27.71
N ALA A 47 -1.44 8.03 -28.70
CA ALA A 47 -1.85 6.99 -29.64
C ALA A 47 -2.06 5.64 -28.93
N GLY A 48 -1.18 5.28 -28.00
CA GLY A 48 -1.31 4.05 -27.20
C GLY A 48 -2.56 4.06 -26.31
N LEU A 49 -2.85 5.19 -25.65
CA LEU A 49 -4.06 5.35 -24.84
C LEU A 49 -5.34 5.27 -25.67
N GLN A 50 -5.35 5.87 -26.86
CA GLN A 50 -6.49 5.80 -27.78
C GLN A 50 -6.69 4.36 -28.29
N ALA A 51 -5.61 3.66 -28.67
CA ALA A 51 -5.67 2.28 -29.12
C ALA A 51 -6.16 1.33 -28.02
N ALA A 52 -5.82 1.60 -26.76
CA ALA A 52 -6.31 0.88 -25.59
C ALA A 52 -7.75 1.26 -25.19
N GLY A 53 -8.41 2.16 -25.92
CA GLY A 53 -9.79 2.59 -25.65
C GLY A 53 -9.95 3.37 -24.34
N VAL A 54 -8.88 4.02 -23.86
CA VAL A 54 -8.91 4.82 -22.63
C VAL A 54 -9.77 6.06 -22.84
N SER A 55 -10.72 6.31 -21.92
CA SER A 55 -11.62 7.47 -22.04
C SER A 55 -10.87 8.79 -21.90
N THR A 56 -11.40 9.86 -22.51
CA THR A 56 -10.81 11.21 -22.42
C THR A 56 -10.58 11.66 -20.98
N GLU A 57 -11.55 11.38 -20.09
CA GLU A 57 -11.43 11.66 -18.64
C GLU A 57 -10.25 10.92 -18.01
N GLN A 58 -10.03 9.66 -18.39
CA GLN A 58 -8.92 8.87 -17.87
C GLN A 58 -7.58 9.31 -18.47
N VAL A 59 -7.55 9.74 -19.73
CA VAL A 59 -6.37 10.37 -20.35
C VAL A 59 -5.95 11.63 -19.58
N GLU A 60 -6.91 12.50 -19.25
CA GLU A 60 -6.64 13.70 -18.43
C GLU A 60 -6.09 13.33 -17.04
N ARG A 61 -6.65 12.29 -16.40
CA ARG A 61 -6.11 11.77 -15.14
C ARG A 61 -4.67 11.28 -15.29
N ILE A 62 -4.36 10.49 -16.31
CA ILE A 62 -3.00 9.99 -16.57
C ILE A 62 -2.03 11.15 -16.77
N ARG A 63 -2.42 12.16 -17.54
CA ARG A 63 -1.60 13.36 -17.77
C ARG A 63 -1.31 14.12 -16.47
N ASN A 64 -2.32 14.28 -15.61
CA ASN A 64 -2.20 15.06 -14.38
C ASN A 64 -1.51 14.29 -13.24
N LEU A 65 -1.68 12.96 -13.20
CA LEU A 65 -1.23 12.10 -12.10
C LEU A 65 0.01 11.24 -12.43
N SER A 66 0.65 11.49 -13.58
CA SER A 66 1.96 10.93 -13.93
C SER A 66 3.13 11.83 -13.56
N ASP A 67 2.87 12.99 -12.97
CA ASP A 67 3.89 13.93 -12.51
C ASP A 67 4.75 13.31 -11.38
N PRO A 68 6.08 13.24 -11.53
CA PRO A 68 7.01 12.85 -10.48
C PRO A 68 6.89 13.65 -9.19
N GLY A 69 6.41 14.90 -9.24
CA GLY A 69 6.13 15.72 -8.05
C GLY A 69 5.01 15.15 -7.18
N LEU A 70 4.20 14.24 -7.70
CA LEU A 70 3.15 13.52 -6.97
C LEU A 70 3.63 12.17 -6.44
N TRP A 71 4.85 11.75 -6.79
CA TRP A 71 5.38 10.47 -6.32
C TRP A 71 5.60 10.51 -4.80
N PRO A 72 5.32 9.40 -4.10
CA PRO A 72 5.65 9.30 -2.68
C PRO A 72 7.19 9.31 -2.51
N SER A 73 7.67 9.69 -1.32
CA SER A 73 9.10 9.98 -1.09
C SER A 73 10.03 8.81 -1.42
N GLY A 74 9.56 7.59 -1.23
CA GLY A 74 10.22 6.32 -1.56
C GLY A 74 10.38 6.05 -3.05
N LEU A 75 9.73 6.84 -3.92
CA LEU A 75 9.90 6.80 -5.37
C LEU A 75 10.65 8.01 -5.93
N ALA A 76 10.78 9.11 -5.16
CA ALA A 76 11.20 10.41 -5.68
C ALA A 76 12.65 10.47 -6.22
N SER A 77 13.56 9.62 -5.72
CA SER A 77 14.97 9.59 -6.14
C SER A 77 15.46 8.16 -6.42
N ASP A 78 16.58 8.03 -7.14
CA ASP A 78 17.19 6.72 -7.40
C ASP A 78 17.50 5.99 -6.09
N SER A 79 18.11 6.67 -5.13
CA SER A 79 18.43 6.09 -3.82
C SER A 79 17.18 5.63 -3.08
N ALA A 80 16.10 6.41 -3.11
CA ALA A 80 14.83 6.06 -2.48
C ALA A 80 14.20 4.82 -3.13
N ARG A 81 14.21 4.75 -4.47
CA ARG A 81 13.72 3.60 -5.24
C ARG A 81 14.50 2.34 -4.94
N GLN A 82 15.82 2.42 -4.84
CA GLN A 82 16.66 1.27 -4.50
C GLN A 82 16.42 0.80 -3.07
N ALA A 83 16.33 1.72 -2.11
CA ALA A 83 16.03 1.40 -0.71
C ALA A 83 14.64 0.72 -0.56
N ASN A 84 13.69 1.11 -1.39
CA ASN A 84 12.31 0.62 -1.35
C ASN A 84 12.01 -0.47 -2.38
N ARG A 85 13.01 -1.05 -3.07
CA ARG A 85 12.81 -1.99 -4.19
C ARG A 85 11.83 -3.12 -3.88
N SER A 86 11.98 -3.74 -2.71
CA SER A 86 11.09 -4.82 -2.26
C SER A 86 9.66 -4.35 -1.97
N GLY A 87 9.50 -3.13 -1.43
CA GLY A 87 8.20 -2.52 -1.20
C GLY A 87 7.49 -2.15 -2.50
N ILE A 88 8.23 -1.63 -3.49
CA ILE A 88 7.67 -1.24 -4.79
C ILE A 88 7.10 -2.45 -5.53
N GLY A 89 7.78 -3.60 -5.48
CA GLY A 89 7.27 -4.85 -6.04
C GLY A 89 6.01 -5.40 -5.36
N ASN A 90 5.66 -4.92 -4.16
CA ASN A 90 4.44 -5.30 -3.44
C ASN A 90 3.26 -4.34 -3.67
N MET A 91 3.46 -3.28 -4.46
CA MET A 91 2.37 -2.36 -4.81
C MET A 91 1.35 -3.09 -5.69
N VAL A 92 0.08 -2.85 -5.43
CA VAL A 92 -1.01 -3.30 -6.29
C VAL A 92 -1.04 -2.36 -7.50
N ALA A 93 -0.78 -2.90 -8.68
CA ALA A 93 -0.60 -2.12 -9.89
C ALA A 93 -1.25 -2.82 -11.09
N TYR A 94 -1.69 -2.02 -12.06
CA TYR A 94 -2.39 -2.51 -13.23
C TYR A 94 -1.86 -1.88 -14.51
N ARG A 95 -1.69 -2.67 -15.58
CA ARG A 95 -1.34 -2.16 -16.91
C ARG A 95 -2.54 -1.41 -17.49
N VAL A 96 -2.29 -0.19 -17.94
CA VAL A 96 -3.27 0.64 -18.67
C VAL A 96 -3.12 0.41 -20.16
N CYS A 97 -1.91 0.58 -20.68
CA CYS A 97 -1.56 0.30 -22.07
C CYS A 97 -0.04 0.13 -22.22
N ASP A 98 0.36 -0.44 -23.35
CA ASP A 98 1.73 -0.40 -23.83
C ASP A 98 1.80 0.49 -25.07
N TYR A 99 2.92 1.18 -25.26
CA TYR A 99 3.14 2.04 -26.42
C TYR A 99 4.62 2.08 -26.80
N ALA A 100 4.89 2.24 -28.10
CA ALA A 100 6.24 2.28 -28.62
C ALA A 100 6.78 3.71 -28.65
N THR A 101 8.05 3.86 -28.30
CA THR A 101 8.85 5.09 -28.43
C THR A 101 10.16 4.76 -29.15
N ASP A 102 10.92 5.78 -29.52
CA ASP A 102 12.27 5.60 -30.07
C ASP A 102 13.23 4.93 -29.06
N GLU A 103 12.95 5.06 -27.75
CA GLU A 103 13.71 4.41 -26.67
C GLU A 103 13.24 2.98 -26.37
N GLY A 104 12.23 2.48 -27.10
CA GLY A 104 11.68 1.14 -26.95
C GLY A 104 10.24 1.10 -26.45
N LEU A 105 9.80 -0.10 -26.07
CA LEU A 105 8.44 -0.35 -25.60
C LEU A 105 8.27 0.15 -24.16
N MET A 106 7.28 1.02 -23.96
CA MET A 106 6.89 1.58 -22.68
C MET A 106 5.55 1.01 -22.24
N THR A 107 5.31 1.03 -20.94
CA THR A 107 4.08 0.61 -20.28
C THR A 107 3.60 1.71 -19.36
N VAL A 108 2.30 2.03 -19.45
CA VAL A 108 1.61 2.88 -18.48
C VAL A 108 1.02 1.98 -17.40
N VAL A 109 1.36 2.24 -16.15
CA VAL A 109 0.94 1.48 -14.98
C VAL A 109 0.10 2.36 -14.06
N HIS A 110 -1.08 1.90 -13.69
CA HIS A 110 -1.96 2.53 -12.70
C HIS A 110 -1.73 1.89 -11.33
N VAL A 111 -1.47 2.72 -10.33
CA VAL A 111 -1.36 2.33 -8.92
C VAL A 111 -2.49 3.03 -8.15
N PRO A 112 -3.60 2.34 -7.86
CA PRO A 112 -4.73 2.93 -7.14
C PRO A 112 -4.39 3.14 -5.66
N MET A 113 -4.65 4.34 -5.16
CA MET A 113 -4.46 4.69 -3.75
C MET A 113 -5.28 3.78 -2.82
N ALA A 114 -6.52 3.50 -3.22
CA ALA A 114 -7.46 2.73 -2.41
C ALA A 114 -7.00 1.29 -2.14
N GLU A 115 -6.15 0.72 -2.99
CA GLU A 115 -5.63 -0.65 -2.88
C GLU A 115 -4.19 -0.70 -2.35
N ASN A 116 -3.55 0.47 -2.21
CA ASN A 116 -2.17 0.63 -1.75
C ASN A 116 -2.05 1.40 -0.43
N TYR A 117 -3.16 1.69 0.24
CA TYR A 117 -3.15 2.47 1.47
C TYR A 117 -2.34 1.80 2.61
N GLN A 118 -2.14 0.48 2.55
CA GLN A 118 -1.32 -0.30 3.47
C GLN A 118 0.19 -0.08 3.30
N MET A 119 0.64 0.47 2.16
CA MET A 119 2.07 0.71 1.91
C MET A 119 2.68 1.57 3.02
N ASN A 120 3.99 1.43 3.26
CA ASN A 120 4.72 2.28 4.22
C ASN A 120 4.60 3.76 3.84
N GLU A 121 4.90 4.69 4.76
CA GLU A 121 4.75 6.13 4.49
C GLU A 121 5.54 6.58 3.25
N GLU A 122 6.70 5.98 3.01
CA GLU A 122 7.54 6.29 1.86
C GLU A 122 6.94 5.86 0.51
N LEU A 123 6.11 4.81 0.45
CA LEU A 123 5.50 4.33 -0.80
C LEU A 123 4.00 4.61 -0.87
N ARG A 124 3.40 5.15 0.19
CA ARG A 124 1.96 5.45 0.25
C ARG A 124 1.67 6.75 -0.49
N ALA A 125 1.17 6.63 -1.71
CA ALA A 125 0.69 7.76 -2.49
C ALA A 125 -0.55 8.41 -1.83
N ARG A 126 -0.68 9.75 -1.97
CA ARG A 126 -1.82 10.52 -1.46
C ARG A 126 -3.01 10.55 -2.42
N THR A 127 -2.78 10.14 -3.66
CA THR A 127 -3.74 10.04 -4.76
C THR A 127 -3.41 8.79 -5.57
N ASP A 128 -4.26 8.45 -6.52
CA ASP A 128 -3.88 7.48 -7.55
C ASP A 128 -2.64 7.97 -8.28
N LEU A 129 -1.80 7.03 -8.69
CA LEU A 129 -0.52 7.28 -9.32
C LEU A 129 -0.47 6.58 -10.67
N TYR A 130 0.02 7.27 -11.70
CA TYR A 130 0.31 6.69 -12.99
C TYR A 130 1.81 6.71 -13.24
N LEU A 131 2.40 5.53 -13.39
CA LEU A 131 3.82 5.36 -13.65
C LEU A 131 4.02 4.98 -15.10
N ILE A 132 5.00 5.61 -15.74
CA ILE A 132 5.47 5.21 -17.08
C ILE A 132 6.81 4.54 -16.89
N THR A 133 6.96 3.37 -17.49
CA THR A 133 8.12 2.51 -17.29
C THR A 133 8.43 1.74 -18.56
N ARG A 134 9.70 1.35 -18.76
CA ARG A 134 10.02 0.40 -19.83
C ARG A 134 9.29 -0.92 -19.60
N ALA A 135 8.81 -1.54 -20.66
CA ALA A 135 8.06 -2.79 -20.58
C ALA A 135 8.86 -3.91 -19.87
N SER A 136 10.20 -3.88 -19.96
CA SER A 136 11.09 -4.83 -19.26
C SER A 136 11.03 -4.72 -17.73
N GLY A 137 10.56 -3.61 -17.18
CA GLY A 137 10.42 -3.39 -15.74
C GLY A 137 9.07 -3.80 -15.18
N VAL A 138 8.22 -4.44 -15.99
CA VAL A 138 6.86 -4.85 -15.63
C VAL A 138 6.64 -6.29 -15.99
N GLU A 139 6.10 -7.06 -15.06
CA GLU A 139 5.69 -8.44 -15.28
C GLU A 139 4.18 -8.57 -15.11
N THR A 140 3.52 -9.22 -16.06
CA THR A 140 2.10 -9.57 -15.92
C THR A 140 1.96 -10.67 -14.88
N VAL A 141 1.05 -10.46 -13.93
CA VAL A 141 0.77 -11.44 -12.88
C VAL A 141 -0.48 -12.23 -13.29
N GLU A 142 -0.37 -13.55 -13.45
CA GLU A 142 -1.55 -14.40 -13.66
C GLU A 142 -2.47 -14.33 -12.44
N ARG A 143 -3.75 -13.99 -12.66
CA ARG A 143 -4.75 -13.87 -11.60
C ARG A 143 -5.06 -15.24 -10.96
N THR A 144 -4.40 -15.57 -9.86
CA THR A 144 -5.11 -16.21 -8.74
C THR A 144 -5.85 -15.09 -8.02
N ILE A 145 -7.19 -15.10 -8.07
CA ILE A 145 -8.15 -14.28 -7.29
C ILE A 145 -7.54 -12.99 -6.70
N PRO A 146 -7.87 -11.78 -7.21
CA PRO A 146 -7.33 -10.55 -6.64
C PRO A 146 -7.52 -10.58 -5.12
N PRO A 147 -6.44 -10.42 -4.34
CA PRO A 147 -6.55 -10.52 -2.90
C PRO A 147 -7.67 -9.58 -2.45
N PRO A 148 -8.53 -10.01 -1.50
CA PRO A 148 -9.58 -9.14 -1.01
C PRO A 148 -8.98 -7.79 -0.63
N PRO A 149 -9.67 -6.68 -0.92
CA PRO A 149 -9.13 -5.35 -0.68
C PRO A 149 -8.63 -5.28 0.77
N PRO A 150 -7.42 -4.75 1.00
CA PRO A 150 -6.81 -4.80 2.32
C PRO A 150 -7.78 -4.24 3.36
N SER A 151 -7.91 -4.89 4.52
CA SER A 151 -8.87 -4.45 5.54
C SER A 151 -8.41 -3.22 6.29
N LYS A 152 -9.32 -2.27 6.55
CA LYS A 152 -9.05 -1.12 7.43
C LYS A 152 -8.74 -1.55 8.88
N GLY A 153 -8.92 -2.83 9.20
CA GLY A 153 -8.75 -3.40 10.52
C GLY A 153 -10.10 -3.59 11.21
N PRO A 154 -10.14 -4.39 12.28
CA PRO A 154 -11.36 -4.64 13.04
C PRO A 154 -11.97 -3.36 13.64
N ALA A 155 -13.29 -3.30 13.70
CA ALA A 155 -14.04 -2.15 14.21
C ALA A 155 -13.76 -1.90 15.71
N TRP A 156 -12.88 -0.95 16.01
CA TRP A 156 -12.41 -0.63 17.36
C TRP A 156 -13.48 0.02 18.25
N GLN A 157 -14.54 0.61 17.69
CA GLN A 157 -15.57 1.33 18.45
C GLN A 157 -16.32 0.44 19.44
N ARG A 158 -16.33 -0.88 19.19
CA ARG A 158 -16.96 -1.89 20.05
C ARG A 158 -15.97 -2.52 21.04
N MET A 159 -14.68 -2.20 20.93
CA MET A 159 -13.65 -2.76 21.80
C MET A 159 -13.63 -2.05 23.15
N PRO A 160 -13.28 -2.75 24.25
CA PRO A 160 -13.09 -2.12 25.56
C PRO A 160 -11.97 -1.07 25.52
N LYS A 161 -12.17 0.07 26.17
CA LYS A 161 -11.11 1.08 26.32
C LYS A 161 -9.93 0.51 27.09
N ALA A 162 -8.72 0.81 26.62
CA ALA A 162 -7.47 0.39 27.23
C ALA A 162 -6.61 1.63 27.58
N THR A 163 -5.95 1.57 28.72
CA THR A 163 -4.99 2.58 29.18
C THR A 163 -3.61 1.94 29.28
N ILE A 164 -2.64 2.49 28.56
CA ILE A 164 -1.24 2.04 28.62
C ILE A 164 -0.62 2.60 29.91
N LEU A 165 -0.18 1.71 30.81
CA LEU A 165 0.41 2.04 32.10
C LEU A 165 1.94 2.05 32.03
N LYS A 166 2.51 1.05 31.35
CA LYS A 166 3.95 0.84 31.17
C LYS A 166 4.28 0.73 29.68
N ALA A 167 4.67 1.84 29.09
CA ALA A 167 4.90 1.91 27.64
C ALA A 167 6.17 1.16 27.19
N ASP A 168 7.08 0.92 28.13
CA ASP A 168 8.34 0.20 27.98
C ASP A 168 8.15 -1.33 27.93
N GLU A 169 7.05 -1.87 28.45
CA GLU A 169 6.68 -3.29 28.33
C GLU A 169 5.95 -3.61 27.00
N VAL A 170 6.32 -2.90 25.92
CA VAL A 170 5.83 -3.15 24.56
C VAL A 170 6.70 -4.17 23.84
N TYR A 171 6.08 -5.12 23.15
CA TYR A 171 6.76 -6.03 22.24
C TYR A 171 6.76 -5.45 20.81
N ALA A 172 7.71 -4.55 20.54
CA ALA A 172 7.71 -3.75 19.30
C ALA A 172 7.99 -4.53 18.01
N THR A 173 8.72 -5.63 18.12
CA THR A 173 9.08 -6.54 17.02
C THR A 173 8.34 -7.88 17.12
N TYR A 174 7.21 -7.92 17.83
CA TYR A 174 6.46 -9.15 18.02
C TYR A 174 5.87 -9.65 16.70
N ASP A 175 6.19 -10.89 16.34
CA ASP A 175 5.69 -11.51 15.12
C ASP A 175 4.35 -12.22 15.38
N LEU A 176 3.25 -11.47 15.27
CA LEU A 176 1.89 -12.01 15.42
C LEU A 176 1.58 -13.15 14.44
N ALA A 177 2.24 -13.19 13.27
CA ALA A 177 1.98 -14.22 12.27
C ALA A 177 2.49 -15.61 12.68
N LYS A 178 3.46 -15.65 13.61
CA LYS A 178 4.06 -16.90 14.12
C LYS A 178 3.47 -17.36 15.45
N ASP A 179 2.55 -16.60 16.03
CA ASP A 179 1.95 -16.91 17.32
C ASP A 179 0.56 -17.55 17.12
N PRO A 180 0.44 -18.89 17.28
CA PRO A 180 -0.83 -19.58 17.06
C PRO A 180 -1.90 -19.16 18.07
N GLU A 181 -1.54 -18.77 19.30
CA GLU A 181 -2.50 -18.31 20.29
C GLU A 181 -3.05 -16.93 19.95
N ALA A 182 -2.21 -16.05 19.43
CA ALA A 182 -2.64 -14.73 18.95
C ALA A 182 -3.60 -14.86 17.77
N LEU A 183 -3.29 -15.73 16.81
CA LEU A 183 -4.15 -16.02 15.65
C LEU A 183 -5.50 -16.59 16.09
N ALA A 184 -5.49 -17.62 16.93
CA ALA A 184 -6.71 -18.23 17.46
C ALA A 184 -7.56 -17.23 18.27
N MET A 185 -6.92 -16.33 19.02
CA MET A 185 -7.61 -15.26 19.74
C MET A 185 -8.34 -14.31 18.77
N MET A 186 -7.69 -13.88 17.70
CA MET A 186 -8.28 -12.98 16.71
C MET A 186 -9.44 -13.65 15.96
N GLU A 187 -9.29 -14.92 15.58
CA GLU A 187 -10.35 -15.72 14.95
C GLU A 187 -11.55 -15.88 15.89
N LYS A 188 -11.33 -16.21 17.16
CA LYS A 188 -12.37 -16.32 18.20
C LYS A 188 -13.10 -14.99 18.45
N LYS A 189 -12.42 -13.86 18.24
CA LYS A 189 -13.01 -12.52 18.30
C LYS A 189 -13.84 -12.16 17.07
N GLY A 190 -13.83 -13.02 16.04
CA GLY A 190 -14.57 -12.84 14.81
C GLY A 190 -13.85 -11.94 13.79
N PHE A 191 -12.53 -11.81 13.88
CA PHE A 191 -11.78 -11.07 12.87
C PHE A 191 -11.73 -11.89 11.58
N SER A 192 -12.08 -11.26 10.47
CA SER A 192 -11.91 -11.82 9.14
C SER A 192 -10.43 -11.97 8.78
N ARG A 193 -10.12 -12.84 7.82
CA ARG A 193 -8.73 -13.04 7.38
C ARG A 193 -8.03 -11.74 6.96
N PRO A 194 -8.65 -10.85 6.17
CA PRO A 194 -8.02 -9.57 5.81
C PRO A 194 -7.81 -8.64 7.01
N GLU A 195 -8.68 -8.70 8.03
CA GLU A 195 -8.49 -7.94 9.28
C GLU A 195 -7.30 -8.47 10.08
N ILE A 196 -7.13 -9.78 10.17
CA ILE A 196 -5.98 -10.42 10.82
C ILE A 196 -4.68 -10.00 10.12
N GLU A 197 -4.65 -10.03 8.80
CA GLU A 197 -3.48 -9.60 8.01
C GLU A 197 -3.16 -8.11 8.22
N ALA A 198 -4.19 -7.26 8.26
CA ALA A 198 -4.01 -5.84 8.59
C ALA A 198 -3.46 -5.62 10.00
N VAL A 199 -3.93 -6.38 11.00
CA VAL A 199 -3.42 -6.34 12.37
C VAL A 199 -1.97 -6.77 12.41
N ILE A 200 -1.63 -7.91 11.83
CA ILE A 200 -0.26 -8.43 11.75
C ILE A 200 0.66 -7.37 11.15
N PHE A 201 0.31 -6.85 9.97
CA PHE A 201 1.13 -5.86 9.29
C PHE A 201 1.33 -4.60 10.14
N ARG A 202 0.25 -4.02 10.68
CA ARG A 202 0.30 -2.74 11.42
C ARG A 202 0.67 -2.89 12.91
N SER A 203 1.00 -4.10 13.36
CA SER A 203 1.49 -4.36 14.72
C SER A 203 3.00 -4.18 14.88
N HIS A 204 3.74 -4.22 13.77
CA HIS A 204 5.19 -4.16 13.77
C HIS A 204 5.71 -2.72 13.76
N GLU A 205 6.76 -2.42 14.52
CA GLU A 205 7.27 -1.05 14.71
C GLU A 205 7.62 -0.29 13.42
N ARG A 206 8.11 -0.96 12.38
CA ARG A 206 8.34 -0.39 11.04
C ARG A 206 7.10 0.26 10.39
N ASN A 207 5.90 -0.11 10.87
CA ASN A 207 4.62 0.38 10.38
C ASN A 207 3.91 1.31 11.38
N TRP A 208 4.59 1.68 12.47
CA TRP A 208 4.14 2.70 13.42
C TRP A 208 4.51 4.12 12.94
N PRO A 209 3.95 5.18 13.54
CA PRO A 209 4.40 6.54 13.30
C PRO A 209 5.92 6.67 13.48
N GLU A 210 6.57 7.43 12.58
CA GLU A 210 8.03 7.56 12.50
C GLU A 210 8.69 7.83 13.85
N GLY A 211 8.13 8.77 14.63
CA GLY A 211 8.64 9.16 15.94
C GLY A 211 8.56 8.08 17.01
N ILE A 212 8.00 6.90 16.73
CA ILE A 212 8.00 5.73 17.64
C ILE A 212 8.37 4.42 16.93
N ALA A 213 8.73 4.46 15.64
CA ALA A 213 8.98 3.29 14.82
C ALA A 213 10.32 2.61 15.15
N ARG A 214 11.28 3.34 15.71
CA ARG A 214 12.56 2.82 16.21
C ARG A 214 12.66 2.98 17.71
N PHE A 215 13.50 2.16 18.35
CA PHE A 215 13.74 2.23 19.80
C PHE A 215 14.22 3.62 20.23
N ASP A 216 15.20 4.20 19.54
CA ASP A 216 15.79 5.50 19.91
C ASP A 216 14.81 6.68 19.80
N ASP A 217 13.83 6.60 18.89
CA ASP A 217 12.79 7.61 18.77
C ASP A 217 11.68 7.41 19.81
N ARG A 218 11.36 6.14 20.10
CA ARG A 218 10.29 5.72 21.02
C ARG A 218 10.65 5.92 22.48
N TYR A 219 11.89 5.61 22.88
CA TYR A 219 12.32 5.59 24.28
C TYR A 219 12.17 6.97 24.97
N PRO A 220 12.54 8.10 24.34
CA PRO A 220 12.28 9.43 24.91
C PRO A 220 10.78 9.77 25.01
N ARG A 221 9.92 9.07 24.27
CA ARG A 221 8.48 9.36 24.12
C ARG A 221 7.59 8.39 24.89
N LEU A 222 8.13 7.53 25.74
CA LEU A 222 7.35 6.56 26.53
C LEU A 222 6.22 7.22 27.34
N SER A 223 6.43 8.43 27.85
CA SER A 223 5.39 9.19 28.56
C SER A 223 4.24 9.66 27.64
N ASP A 224 4.54 9.93 26.38
CA ASP A 224 3.55 10.31 25.37
C ASP A 224 2.78 9.10 24.85
N LEU A 225 3.40 7.91 24.78
CA LEU A 225 2.69 6.66 24.41
C LEU A 225 1.52 6.39 25.37
N LYS A 226 1.67 6.71 26.66
CA LYS A 226 0.60 6.57 27.66
C LYS A 226 -0.60 7.47 27.40
N ARG A 227 -0.46 8.49 26.55
CA ARG A 227 -1.52 9.45 26.21
C ARG A 227 -2.39 9.02 25.03
N TYR A 228 -2.03 7.95 24.32
CA TYR A 228 -2.87 7.43 23.26
C TYR A 228 -4.24 6.99 23.78
N LYS A 229 -5.28 7.31 23.01
CA LYS A 229 -6.58 6.67 23.15
C LYS A 229 -6.48 5.28 22.52
N ALA A 230 -6.50 4.27 23.38
CA ALA A 230 -6.27 2.88 23.04
C ALA A 230 -7.50 2.02 23.38
N PHE A 231 -7.65 0.90 22.66
CA PHE A 231 -8.71 -0.08 22.89
C PHE A 231 -8.14 -1.50 22.82
N ALA A 232 -8.64 -2.41 23.65
CA ALA A 232 -8.16 -3.79 23.71
C ALA A 232 -8.85 -4.64 22.63
N ALA A 233 -8.08 -5.03 21.61
CA ALA A 233 -8.54 -5.94 20.56
C ALA A 233 -8.64 -7.38 21.09
N GLY A 234 -7.75 -7.78 22.00
CA GLY A 234 -7.86 -9.04 22.72
C GLY A 234 -6.65 -9.35 23.58
N THR A 235 -6.70 -10.49 24.24
CA THR A 235 -5.71 -10.96 25.22
C THR A 235 -5.48 -12.45 25.04
N TRP A 236 -4.22 -12.89 25.13
CA TRP A 236 -3.80 -14.28 25.09
C TRP A 236 -2.53 -14.42 25.93
N ALA A 237 -2.31 -15.59 26.54
CA ALA A 237 -1.24 -15.80 27.50
C ALA A 237 -1.07 -14.60 28.48
N ASP A 238 0.13 -14.00 28.51
CA ASP A 238 0.48 -12.82 29.28
C ASP A 238 0.49 -11.52 28.45
N LYS A 239 -0.18 -11.49 27.29
CA LYS A 239 -0.16 -10.39 26.32
C LYS A 239 -1.54 -9.81 26.04
N VAL A 240 -1.51 -8.56 25.59
CA VAL A 240 -2.69 -7.80 25.16
C VAL A 240 -2.38 -7.08 23.85
N LEU A 241 -3.27 -7.25 22.88
CA LEU A 241 -3.26 -6.52 21.62
C LEU A 241 -4.10 -5.26 21.81
N VAL A 242 -3.48 -4.12 21.60
CA VAL A 242 -4.12 -2.81 21.68
C VAL A 242 -4.17 -2.20 20.30
N VAL A 243 -5.35 -1.69 19.91
CA VAL A 243 -5.49 -0.82 18.74
C VAL A 243 -5.42 0.64 19.17
N ILE A 244 -4.69 1.44 18.39
CA ILE A 244 -4.60 2.89 18.53
C ILE A 244 -5.22 3.51 17.29
N PRO A 245 -6.50 3.91 17.36
CA PRO A 245 -7.21 4.37 16.17
C PRO A 245 -6.76 5.74 15.72
N GLN A 246 -6.59 5.93 14.42
CA GLN A 246 -6.29 7.24 13.83
C GLN A 246 -7.38 8.25 14.19
N ALA A 247 -8.64 7.84 14.05
CA ALA A 247 -9.78 8.74 14.24
C ALA A 247 -9.84 9.30 15.67
N ALA A 248 -9.40 8.53 16.67
CA ALA A 248 -9.38 8.93 18.07
C ALA A 248 -8.15 9.79 18.44
N ASN A 249 -7.06 9.68 17.66
CA ASN A 249 -5.74 10.23 17.95
C ASN A 249 -5.24 11.25 16.91
N LYS A 250 -6.14 11.87 16.13
CA LYS A 250 -5.81 12.91 15.13
C LYS A 250 -5.02 14.10 15.69
N ARG A 251 -5.12 14.37 17.00
CA ARG A 251 -4.43 15.47 17.71
C ARG A 251 -3.19 15.01 18.49
N ALA A 252 -2.73 13.78 18.27
CA ALA A 252 -1.44 13.35 18.83
C ALA A 252 -0.30 14.22 18.29
N LYS A 253 0.79 14.26 19.06
CA LYS A 253 1.99 15.04 18.73
C LYS A 253 2.56 14.62 17.38
N GLU A 254 3.30 15.53 16.77
CA GLU A 254 4.07 15.25 15.55
C GLU A 254 5.03 14.06 15.77
N GLY A 255 5.15 13.22 14.74
CA GLY A 255 5.84 11.92 14.81
C GLY A 255 5.08 10.83 15.57
N MET A 256 3.98 11.13 16.27
CA MET A 256 3.13 10.16 16.97
C MET A 256 1.72 10.08 16.39
N ARG A 257 1.36 10.96 15.47
CA ARG A 257 0.04 10.97 14.87
C ARG A 257 -0.13 9.73 13.99
N PRO A 258 -1.16 8.90 14.21
CA PRO A 258 -1.39 7.77 13.34
C PRO A 258 -1.93 8.26 11.99
N TYR A 259 -1.46 7.66 10.91
CA TYR A 259 -2.07 7.82 9.58
C TYR A 259 -3.20 6.82 9.36
N LEU A 260 -3.08 5.65 9.98
CA LEU A 260 -4.05 4.56 10.02
C LEU A 260 -4.14 4.03 11.44
N ASP A 261 -5.16 3.22 11.69
CA ASP A 261 -5.22 2.43 12.92
C ASP A 261 -4.00 1.49 12.94
N PHE A 262 -3.22 1.56 14.02
CA PHE A 262 -2.08 0.68 14.22
C PHE A 262 -2.23 -0.09 15.53
N TYR A 263 -1.44 -1.15 15.67
CA TYR A 263 -1.58 -2.09 16.77
C TYR A 263 -0.27 -2.21 17.53
N MET A 264 -0.38 -2.50 18.82
CA MET A 264 0.76 -2.72 19.69
C MET A 264 0.46 -3.92 20.58
N VAL A 265 1.46 -4.78 20.74
CA VAL A 265 1.40 -5.90 21.69
C VAL A 265 2.11 -5.47 22.95
N PHE A 266 1.42 -5.56 24.08
CA PHE A 266 1.98 -5.27 25.39
C PHE A 266 1.92 -6.49 26.27
N LYS A 267 2.73 -6.53 27.33
CA LYS A 267 2.47 -7.41 28.46
C LYS A 267 1.12 -7.03 29.10
N SER A 268 0.32 -8.01 29.51
CA SER A 268 -1.01 -7.79 30.09
C SER A 268 -0.97 -6.90 31.34
N SER A 269 0.10 -6.97 32.14
CA SER A 269 0.32 -6.09 33.30
C SER A 269 0.58 -4.62 32.93
N ALA A 270 0.96 -4.35 31.68
CA ALA A 270 1.30 -3.02 31.20
C ALA A 270 0.09 -2.19 30.77
N VAL A 271 -1.11 -2.80 30.70
CA VAL A 271 -2.32 -2.17 30.17
C VAL A 271 -3.51 -2.44 31.08
N ALA A 272 -4.22 -1.39 31.46
CA ALA A 272 -5.51 -1.51 32.14
C ALA A 272 -6.66 -1.50 31.13
N VAL A 273 -7.48 -2.55 31.10
CA VAL A 273 -8.66 -2.64 30.23
C VAL A 273 -9.93 -2.34 31.03
N LYS A 274 -10.68 -1.30 30.65
CA LYS A 274 -11.97 -0.99 31.28
C LYS A 274 -13.01 -2.02 30.86
N LYS A 275 -13.52 -2.80 31.81
CA LYS A 275 -14.65 -3.70 31.58
C LYS A 275 -15.85 -2.91 31.05
N VAL A 276 -16.39 -3.33 29.91
CA VAL A 276 -17.64 -2.78 29.38
C VAL A 276 -18.76 -3.25 30.31
N LYS A 277 -19.49 -2.33 30.95
CA LYS A 277 -20.72 -2.69 31.68
C LYS A 277 -21.70 -3.27 30.66
N GLN A 278 -21.92 -4.58 30.68
CA GLN A 278 -23.05 -5.18 29.99
C GLN A 278 -24.32 -4.61 30.62
N LYS A 279 -25.13 -3.89 29.85
CA LYS A 279 -26.53 -3.64 30.24
C LYS A 279 -27.18 -5.02 30.30
N ARG A 280 -27.57 -5.42 31.51
CA ARG A 280 -28.54 -6.50 31.73
C ARG A 280 -29.87 -6.12 31.12
#